data_AF-A0A8J4U374-F1
#
_entry.id   AF-A0A8J4U374-F1
#
_cell.length_a   1.000
_cell.length_b   1.000
_cell.length_c   1.000
_cell.angle_alpha   90.00
_cell.angle_beta   90.00
_cell.angle_gamma   90.00
#
_symmetry.space_group_name_H-M   'P 1'
#
loop_
_entity.id
_entity.type
_entity.pdbx_description
1 polymer ?
#
loop_
_entity_poly.entity_id
_entity_poly.type
_entity_poly.pdbx_seq_one_letter_code
_entity_poly.pdbx_strand_id
1 'polypeptide(L)'
;MPMFVVNTNVSKDAVPEGLMSELTKDLAKATGKPVDYIAVHIVPGQMMMFGGKSDPCALCSLSSIGKIGGSQNKQYSKLLMGLLNKHLGISPD
;
A
#
# COMPACT_ATOMS: atom_id res chain seq x y z
N MET A 1 0.18 10.72 -12.15
CA MET A 1 0.02 11.08 -10.73
C MET A 1 -0.74 9.98 -9.99
N PRO A 2 -0.15 8.81 -9.71
CA PRO A 2 -0.67 7.87 -8.72
C PRO A 2 -0.39 8.35 -7.29
N MET A 3 -1.38 8.17 -6.41
CA MET A 3 -1.25 8.35 -4.97
C MET A 3 -1.70 7.07 -4.28
N PHE A 4 -0.83 6.51 -3.44
CA PHE A 4 -1.14 5.34 -2.63
C PHE A 4 -1.16 5.71 -1.15
N VAL A 5 -2.32 5.54 -0.52
CA VAL A 5 -2.52 5.80 0.90
C VAL A 5 -2.72 4.47 1.63
N VAL A 6 -2.01 4.27 2.74
CA VAL A 6 -2.11 3.11 3.62
C VAL A 6 -2.46 3.58 5.01
N ASN A 7 -3.65 3.24 5.50
CA ASN A 7 -4.00 3.40 6.91
C ASN A 7 -3.85 2.03 7.57
N THR A 8 -3.11 1.93 8.68
CA THR A 8 -2.85 0.64 9.35
C THR A 8 -2.81 0.79 10.88
N ASN A 9 -3.21 -0.27 11.58
CA ASN A 9 -3.05 -0.39 13.04
C ASN A 9 -1.63 -0.79 13.47
N VAL A 10 -0.74 -1.13 12.53
CA VAL A 10 0.68 -1.40 12.82
C VAL A 10 1.33 -0.13 13.37
N SER A 11 2.11 -0.25 14.45
CA SER A 11 2.75 0.89 15.10
C SER A 11 3.77 1.57 14.18
N LYS A 12 4.01 2.86 14.41
CA LYS A 12 4.98 3.63 13.62
C LYS A 12 6.38 3.02 13.65
N ASP A 13 6.80 2.52 14.81
CA ASP A 13 8.14 1.94 15.01
C ASP A 13 8.35 0.61 14.26
N ALA A 14 7.25 -0.06 13.90
CA ALA A 14 7.28 -1.28 13.10
C ALA A 14 7.27 -1.01 11.59
N VAL A 15 7.13 0.25 11.14
CA VAL A 15 7.17 0.62 9.71
C VAL A 15 8.63 0.79 9.27
N PRO A 16 9.15 -0.05 8.35
CA PRO A 16 10.53 0.08 7.90
C PRO A 16 10.76 1.36 7.08
N GLU A 17 11.89 2.04 7.29
CA GLU A 17 12.25 3.28 6.55
C GLU A 17 12.26 3.08 5.02
N GLY A 18 12.62 1.88 4.55
CA GLY A 18 12.70 1.55 3.12
C GLY A 18 11.35 1.34 2.42
N LEU A 19 10.26 1.12 3.17
CA LEU A 19 8.96 0.73 2.60
C LEU A 19 8.42 1.80 1.64
N MET A 20 8.51 3.08 1.99
CA MET A 20 8.02 4.17 1.13
C MET A 20 8.79 4.26 -0.19
N SER A 21 10.10 4.05 -0.17
CA SER A 21 10.92 4.04 -1.39
C SER A 21 10.61 2.81 -2.26
N GLU A 22 10.43 1.63 -1.66
CA GLU A 22 10.09 0.40 -2.40
C GLU A 22 8.70 0.54 -3.06
N LEU A 23 7.69 0.99 -2.31
CA LEU A 23 6.35 1.27 -2.84
C LEU A 23 6.39 2.24 -4.01
N THR A 24 7.15 3.33 -3.88
CA THR A 24 7.29 4.34 -4.94
C THR A 24 7.84 3.73 -6.24
N LYS A 25 8.93 2.96 -6.14
CA LYS A 25 9.58 2.33 -7.30
C LYS A 25 8.70 1.27 -7.95
N ASP A 26 8.07 0.42 -7.16
CA ASP A 26 7.25 -0.68 -7.66
C ASP A 26 5.94 -0.17 -8.28
N LEU A 27 5.32 0.85 -7.70
CA LEU A 27 4.15 1.51 -8.30
C LEU A 27 4.50 2.24 -9.59
N ALA A 28 5.67 2.89 -9.67
CA ALA A 28 6.14 3.50 -10.92
C ALA A 28 6.25 2.46 -12.03
N LYS A 29 6.89 1.32 -11.74
CA LYS A 29 7.03 0.20 -12.67
C LYS A 29 5.67 -0.39 -13.07
N ALA A 30 4.79 -0.64 -12.10
CA ALA A 30 3.50 -1.28 -12.35
C ALA A 30 2.51 -0.37 -13.09
N THR A 31 2.54 0.95 -12.84
CA THR A 31 1.68 1.92 -13.53
C THR A 31 2.27 2.41 -14.85
N GLY A 32 3.59 2.20 -15.06
CA GLY A 32 4.34 2.71 -16.20
C GLY A 32 4.45 4.25 -16.19
N LYS A 33 4.41 4.86 -15.00
CA LYS A 33 4.50 6.31 -14.82
C LYS A 33 5.85 6.70 -14.22
N PRO A 34 6.34 7.92 -14.49
CA PRO A 34 7.55 8.42 -13.86
C PRO A 34 7.49 8.32 -12.34
N VAL A 35 8.62 8.00 -11.70
CA VAL A 35 8.77 7.91 -10.24
C VAL A 35 8.34 9.22 -9.57
N ASP A 36 8.70 10.36 -10.16
CA ASP A 36 8.38 11.69 -9.63
C ASP A 36 6.87 12.00 -9.62
N TYR A 37 6.04 11.16 -10.25
CA TYR A 37 4.58 11.27 -10.22
C TYR A 37 3.91 10.36 -9.20
N ILE A 38 4.68 9.55 -8.48
CA ILE A 38 4.16 8.63 -7.46
C ILE A 38 4.23 9.30 -6.09
N ALA A 39 3.09 9.39 -5.41
CA ALA A 39 3.01 9.78 -4.00
C ALA A 39 2.63 8.59 -3.13
N VAL A 40 3.31 8.42 -2.00
CA VAL A 40 3.03 7.38 -1.00
C VAL A 40 2.78 8.05 0.35
N HIS A 41 1.70 7.66 1.02
CA HIS A 41 1.32 8.16 2.33
C HIS A 41 0.98 6.99 3.25
N ILE A 42 1.75 6.82 4.33
CA ILE A 42 1.53 5.76 5.32
C ILE A 42 1.10 6.42 6.64
N VAL A 43 -0.06 5.98 7.15
CA VAL A 43 -0.65 6.44 8.39
C VAL A 43 -0.68 5.26 9.38
N PRO A 44 0.36 5.09 10.20
CA PRO A 44 0.45 3.98 11.16
C PRO A 44 -0.31 4.27 12.47
N GLY A 45 -0.40 3.25 13.32
CA GLY A 45 -0.91 3.36 14.70
C GLY A 45 -2.38 3.73 14.80
N GLN A 46 -3.17 3.41 13.78
CA GLN A 46 -4.59 3.75 13.72
C GLN A 46 -5.44 2.80 14.59
N MET A 47 -6.54 3.31 15.15
CA MET A 47 -7.56 2.46 15.77
C MET A 47 -8.37 1.77 14.68
N MET A 48 -7.99 0.54 14.34
CA MET A 48 -8.60 -0.23 13.25
C MET A 48 -8.85 -1.67 13.65
N MET A 49 -9.92 -2.24 13.09
CA MET A 49 -10.23 -3.65 13.13
C MET A 49 -10.75 -4.08 11.76
N PHE A 50 -10.49 -5.33 11.38
CA PHE A 50 -11.01 -5.93 10.16
C PHE A 50 -11.75 -7.22 10.54
N GLY A 51 -13.00 -7.37 10.10
CA GLY A 51 -13.83 -8.53 10.45
C GLY A 51 -14.00 -8.76 11.96
N GLY A 52 -13.98 -7.70 12.77
CA GLY A 52 -14.09 -7.80 14.23
C GLY A 52 -12.81 -8.23 14.96
N LYS A 53 -11.66 -8.28 14.27
CA LYS A 53 -10.35 -8.58 14.88
C LYS A 53 -9.41 -7.39 14.79
N SER A 54 -8.55 -7.24 15.81
CA SER A 54 -7.53 -6.20 15.89
C SER A 54 -6.14 -6.68 15.43
N ASP A 55 -6.07 -7.81 14.74
CA ASP A 55 -4.84 -8.28 14.09
C ASP A 55 -4.29 -7.22 13.10
N PRO A 56 -2.99 -7.24 12.74
CA PRO A 56 -2.42 -6.31 11.78
C PRO A 56 -3.24 -6.25 10.47
N CYS A 57 -3.77 -5.06 10.18
CA CYS A 57 -4.62 -4.82 9.01
C CYS A 57 -4.34 -3.46 8.38
N ALA A 58 -4.79 -3.29 7.14
CA ALA A 58 -4.70 -2.02 6.42
C ALA A 58 -5.93 -1.74 5.56
N LEU A 59 -6.30 -0.46 5.49
CA LEU A 59 -7.22 0.08 4.50
C LEU A 59 -6.44 0.96 3.55
N CYS A 60 -6.41 0.55 2.29
CA CYS A 60 -5.58 1.18 1.28
C CYS A 60 -6.42 1.83 0.18
N SER A 61 -5.91 2.91 -0.41
CA SER A 61 -6.51 3.55 -1.58
C SER A 61 -5.42 3.88 -2.58
N LEU A 62 -5.61 3.43 -3.83
CA LEU A 62 -4.78 3.80 -4.96
C LEU A 62 -5.59 4.66 -5.93
N SER A 63 -5.23 5.94 -6.04
CA SER A 63 -5.86 6.88 -6.96
C SER A 63 -4.87 7.23 -8.06
N SER A 64 -5.32 7.28 -9.32
CA SER A 64 -4.46 7.66 -10.44
C SER A 64 -5.29 8.17 -11.62
N ILE A 65 -4.78 9.21 -12.31
CA ILE A 65 -5.33 9.66 -13.60
C ILE A 65 -5.07 8.57 -14.66
N GLY A 66 -6.07 7.74 -14.95
CA GLY A 66 -5.91 6.54 -15.80
C GLY A 66 -5.02 5.46 -15.15
N LYS A 67 -4.80 4.36 -15.87
CA LYS A 67 -4.10 3.15 -15.35
C LYS A 67 -4.82 2.56 -14.12
N ILE A 68 -6.14 2.64 -14.08
CA ILE A 68 -7.01 1.97 -13.11
C ILE A 68 -8.06 1.21 -13.92
N GLY A 69 -8.28 -0.06 -13.61
CA GLY A 69 -9.17 -0.94 -14.37
C GLY A 69 -9.07 -2.39 -13.89
N GLY A 70 -10.01 -3.26 -14.30
CA GLY A 70 -10.14 -4.59 -13.70
C GLY A 70 -8.86 -5.45 -13.71
N SER A 71 -8.15 -5.53 -14.84
CA SER A 71 -6.90 -6.29 -14.94
C SER A 71 -5.74 -5.65 -14.16
N GLN A 72 -5.62 -4.32 -14.26
CA GLN A 72 -4.62 -3.53 -13.56
C GLN A 72 -4.79 -3.64 -12.03
N ASN A 73 -6.03 -3.53 -11.56
CA ASN A 73 -6.35 -3.63 -10.14
C ASN A 73 -5.96 -5.00 -9.57
N LYS A 74 -6.22 -6.10 -10.29
CA LYS A 74 -5.76 -7.44 -9.87
C LYS A 74 -4.24 -7.51 -9.70
N GLN A 75 -3.50 -6.92 -10.64
CA GLN A 75 -2.03 -6.85 -10.57
C GLN A 75 -1.59 -6.00 -9.37
N TYR A 76 -2.19 -4.84 -9.17
CA TYR A 76 -1.83 -3.92 -8.08
C TYR A 76 -2.17 -4.50 -6.71
N SER A 77 -3.34 -5.12 -6.54
CA SER A 77 -3.70 -5.80 -5.29
C SER A 77 -2.68 -6.86 -4.92
N LYS A 78 -2.25 -7.70 -5.87
CA LYS A 78 -1.20 -8.71 -5.62
C LYS A 78 0.14 -8.08 -5.22
N LEU A 79 0.57 -7.06 -5.95
CA LEU A 79 1.82 -6.34 -5.67
C LEU A 79 1.79 -5.69 -4.28
N LEU A 80 0.75 -4.90 -4.01
CA LEU A 80 0.65 -4.10 -2.80
C LEU A 80 0.45 -4.98 -1.56
N MET A 81 -0.38 -6.03 -1.64
CA MET A 81 -0.51 -6.98 -0.53
C MET A 81 0.79 -7.74 -0.27
N GLY A 82 1.56 -8.09 -1.31
CA GLY A 82 2.88 -8.69 -1.13
C GLY A 82 3.83 -7.78 -0.35
N LEU A 83 3.85 -6.48 -0.66
CA LEU A 83 4.68 -5.50 0.05
C LEU A 83 4.21 -5.26 1.49
N LEU A 84 2.90 -5.14 1.71
CA LEU A 84 2.34 -4.96 3.05
C LEU A 84 2.54 -6.19 3.93
N ASN A 85 2.42 -7.40 3.38
CA ASN A 85 2.71 -8.63 4.10
C ASN A 85 4.19 -8.72 4.47
N LYS A 86 5.09 -8.52 3.51
CA LYS A 86 6.54 -8.57 3.70
C LYS A 86 7.02 -7.60 4.78
N HIS A 87 6.53 -6.37 4.76
CA HIS A 87 7.08 -5.28 5.60
C HIS A 87 6.29 -5.01 6.88
N LEU A 88 4.98 -5.24 6.87
CA LEU A 88 4.09 -4.91 7.99
C LEU A 88 3.43 -6.14 8.63
N GLY A 89 3.67 -7.34 8.11
CA GLY A 89 3.09 -8.58 8.63
C GLY A 89 1.57 -8.70 8.46
N ILE A 90 0.98 -7.89 7.57
CA ILE A 90 -0.46 -7.88 7.31
C ILE A 90 -0.82 -9.08 6.43
N SER A 91 -1.84 -9.87 6.83
CA SER A 91 -2.28 -11.01 6.03
C SER A 91 -2.87 -10.56 4.68
N PRO A 92 -2.62 -11.29 3.57
CA PRO A 92 -3.24 -11.00 2.28
C PRO A 92 -4.67 -11.56 2.13
N ASP A 93 -5.18 -12.25 3.15
CA ASP A 93 -6.48 -12.95 3.16
C ASP A 93 -7.71 -12.03 3.20
#